data_AF-A0A358HVJ5-F1
#
_entry.id   AF-A0A358HVJ5-F1
#
_cell.length_a   1.000
_cell.length_b   1.000
_cell.length_c   1.000
_cell.angle_alpha   90.00
_cell.angle_beta   90.00
_cell.angle_gamma   90.00
#
_symmetry.space_group_name_H-M   'P 1'
#
loop_
_entity.id
_entity.type
_entity.pdbx_description
1 polymer ?
#
loop_
_entity_poly.entity_id
_entity_poly.type
_entity_poly.pdbx_seq_one_letter_code
_entity_poly.pdbx_strand_id
1 'polypeptide(L)'
;VIDERRWGDEQDEQVITMSEATVKVVVGDDQFMSVAEGNGPVNALDAALRKVLLTVPEYRDAVEQIELIDYKVRIITRGDGTRAVTRVMIESRDAEGNNWATVGVSTNIIEASYNALRDSITYKLFKSGVRSQHG
;
A
#
# COMPACT_ATOMS: atom_id res chain seq x y z
N VAL A 1 6.45 10.05 -0.38
CA VAL A 1 7.33 8.94 0.06
C VAL A 1 8.75 9.40 -0.16
N ILE A 2 9.58 9.26 0.87
CA ILE A 2 11.00 9.60 0.87
C ILE A 2 11.76 8.25 0.93
N ASP A 3 12.86 8.13 0.18
CA ASP A 3 13.69 6.93 0.16
C ASP A 3 15.13 7.32 0.52
N GLU A 4 15.66 6.76 1.61
CA GLU A 4 17.03 7.00 2.09
C GLU A 4 17.86 5.71 1.97
N ARG A 5 19.08 5.85 1.48
CA ARG A 5 20.08 4.78 1.48
C ARG A 5 21.19 5.12 2.47
N ARG A 6 21.43 4.22 3.43
CA ARG A 6 22.58 4.29 4.33
C ARG A 6 23.53 3.14 3.98
N TRP A 7 24.77 3.49 3.68
CA TRP A 7 25.85 2.50 3.62
C TRP A 7 26.23 2.14 5.06
N GLY A 8 26.25 0.85 5.38
CA GLY A 8 26.82 0.36 6.64
C GLY A 8 28.32 0.66 6.68
N ASP A 9 28.87 0.81 7.89
CA ASP A 9 30.31 0.89 8.09
C ASP A 9 30.98 -0.42 7.59
N GLU A 10 32.28 -0.35 7.27
CA GLU A 10 33.10 -1.32 6.52
C GLU A 10 33.03 -2.82 6.94
N GLN A 11 32.28 -3.19 7.98
CA GLN A 11 32.05 -4.56 8.43
C GLN A 11 30.65 -5.14 8.10
N ASP A 12 29.67 -4.33 7.68
CA ASP A 12 28.36 -4.78 7.22
C ASP A 12 28.12 -4.31 5.78
N GLU A 13 28.35 -5.19 4.79
CA GLU A 13 28.05 -4.94 3.36
C GLU A 13 26.55 -4.74 3.06
N GLN A 14 25.69 -4.65 4.08
CA GLN A 14 24.25 -4.50 3.92
C GLN A 14 23.88 -3.03 3.75
N VAL A 15 23.48 -2.67 2.52
CA VAL A 15 22.79 -1.40 2.25
C VAL A 15 21.44 -1.44 2.95
N ILE A 16 21.29 -0.68 4.04
CA ILE A 16 20.00 -0.50 4.68
C ILE A 16 19.22 0.51 3.84
N THR A 17 18.18 0.01 3.15
CA THR A 17 17.21 0.85 2.44
C THR A 17 16.05 1.11 3.40
N MET A 18 15.85 2.38 3.74
CA MET A 18 14.76 2.82 4.61
C MET A 18 13.92 3.82 3.83
N SER A 19 12.64 3.52 3.66
CA SER A 19 11.70 4.45 3.06
C SER A 19 10.72 4.95 4.10
N GLU A 20 10.35 6.23 4.02
CA GLU A 20 9.32 6.85 4.84
C GLU A 20 8.14 7.28 3.97
N ALA A 21 6.93 6.97 4.40
CA ALA A 21 5.71 7.45 3.78
C ALA A 21 4.88 8.26 4.77
N THR A 22 4.48 9.46 4.33
CA THR A 22 3.46 10.27 4.98
C THR A 22 2.16 10.15 4.18
N VAL A 23 1.05 9.87 4.87
CA VAL A 23 -0.29 9.81 4.28
C VAL A 23 -1.20 10.84 4.94
N LYS A 24 -2.08 11.42 4.13
CA LYS A 24 -3.23 12.20 4.60
C LYS A 24 -4.48 11.54 4.02
N VAL A 25 -5.38 11.10 4.88
CA VAL A 25 -6.60 10.38 4.48
C VAL A 25 -7.80 10.94 5.22
N VAL A 26 -8.95 10.86 4.59
CA VAL A 26 -10.24 11.23 5.18
C VAL A 26 -11.00 9.95 5.48
N VAL A 27 -11.50 9.80 6.71
CA VAL A 27 -12.36 8.69 7.10
C VAL A 27 -13.57 9.26 7.84
N GLY A 28 -14.77 8.99 7.31
CA GLY A 28 -15.95 9.78 7.68
C GLY A 28 -15.69 11.27 7.50
N ASP A 29 -16.04 12.08 8.50
CA ASP A 29 -15.80 13.53 8.49
C ASP A 29 -14.40 13.93 9.00
N ASP A 30 -13.59 12.96 9.44
CA ASP A 30 -12.32 13.21 10.12
C ASP A 30 -11.13 13.12 9.15
N GLN A 31 -10.20 14.07 9.29
CA GLN A 31 -8.92 14.08 8.59
C GLN A 31 -7.82 13.47 9.46
N PHE A 32 -7.11 12.50 8.91
CA PHE A 32 -6.00 11.83 9.57
C PHE A 32 -4.70 12.09 8.80
N MET A 33 -3.60 12.23 9.55
CA MET A 33 -2.25 12.25 9.01
C MET A 33 -1.41 11.23 9.76
N SER A 34 -0.67 10.40 9.03
CA SER A 34 0.16 9.33 9.60
C SER A 34 1.47 9.23 8.85
N VAL A 35 2.52 8.83 9.55
CA VAL A 35 3.86 8.58 9.02
C VAL A 35 4.30 7.18 9.42
N ALA A 36 4.91 6.44 8.49
CA ALA A 36 5.54 5.17 8.77
C ALA A 36 6.79 4.95 7.91
N GLU A 37 7.71 4.17 8.47
CA GLU A 37 8.89 3.67 7.76
C GLU A 37 8.66 2.24 7.30
N GLY A 38 9.44 1.79 6.33
CA GLY A 38 9.43 0.42 5.84
C GLY A 38 10.63 0.10 4.96
N ASN A 39 10.77 -1.16 4.58
CA ASN A 39 11.88 -1.67 3.77
C ASN A 39 11.81 -1.26 2.28
N GLY A 40 10.93 -0.32 1.96
CA GLY A 40 10.65 0.14 0.62
C GLY A 40 9.43 1.08 0.60
N PRO A 41 9.27 1.88 -0.45
CA PRO A 41 8.29 2.96 -0.47
C PRO A 41 6.84 2.47 -0.38
N VAL A 42 6.55 1.31 -0.98
CA VAL A 42 5.21 0.69 -0.95
C VAL A 42 4.92 0.08 0.42
N ASN A 43 5.92 -0.51 1.08
CA ASN A 43 5.76 -1.05 2.43
C ASN A 43 5.53 0.05 3.46
N ALA A 44 6.30 1.14 3.38
CA ALA A 44 6.09 2.33 4.21
C ALA A 44 4.69 2.93 4.01
N LEU A 45 4.23 2.99 2.75
CA LEU A 45 2.89 3.49 2.41
C LEU A 45 1.77 2.62 3.01
N ASP A 46 1.88 1.29 2.89
CA ASP A 46 0.93 0.36 3.49
C ASP A 46 0.89 0.50 5.02
N ALA A 47 2.06 0.54 5.66
CA ALA A 47 2.15 0.75 7.10
C ALA A 47 1.52 2.07 7.55
N ALA A 48 1.76 3.17 6.83
CA ALA A 48 1.21 4.48 7.15
C ALA A 48 -0.32 4.52 7.02
N LEU A 49 -0.88 3.88 5.98
CA LEU A 49 -2.33 3.73 5.78
C LEU A 49 -2.96 2.87 6.88
N ARG A 50 -2.39 1.69 7.16
CA ARG A 50 -2.88 0.80 8.21
C ARG A 50 -2.87 1.44 9.59
N LYS A 51 -1.86 2.24 9.92
CA LYS A 51 -1.83 3.04 11.16
C LYS A 51 -3.08 3.91 11.34
N VAL A 52 -3.65 4.46 10.27
CA VAL A 52 -4.91 5.21 10.34
C VAL A 52 -6.10 4.26 10.39
N LEU A 53 -6.19 3.31 9.46
CA LEU A 53 -7.38 2.47 9.35
C LEU A 53 -7.63 1.61 10.60
N LEU A 54 -6.59 1.21 11.32
CA LEU A 54 -6.69 0.46 12.57
C LEU A 54 -7.18 1.30 13.76
N THR A 55 -7.15 2.63 13.68
CA THR A 55 -7.75 3.48 14.73
C THR A 55 -9.27 3.55 14.62
N VAL A 56 -9.82 3.25 13.43
CA VAL A 56 -11.26 3.30 13.13
C VAL A 56 -11.89 1.97 13.57
N PRO A 57 -12.74 1.94 14.61
CA PRO A 57 -13.27 0.70 15.17
C PRO A 57 -14.03 -0.16 14.16
N GLU A 58 -14.76 0.47 13.23
CA GLU A 58 -15.54 -0.22 12.21
C GLU A 58 -14.67 -0.93 11.18
N TYR A 59 -13.40 -0.53 11.03
CA TYR A 59 -12.49 -1.05 10.00
C TYR A 59 -11.48 -2.04 10.57
N ARG A 60 -11.16 -1.94 11.87
CA ARG A 60 -10.08 -2.67 12.54
C ARG A 60 -10.10 -4.17 12.25
N ASP A 61 -11.21 -4.85 12.58
CA ASP A 61 -11.32 -6.30 12.44
C ASP A 61 -11.09 -6.77 11.00
N ALA A 62 -11.58 -6.02 10.02
CA ALA A 62 -11.43 -6.36 8.60
C ALA A 62 -10.01 -6.12 8.10
N VAL A 63 -9.37 -5.02 8.53
CA VAL A 63 -8.02 -4.61 8.07
C VAL A 63 -6.93 -5.47 8.69
N GLU A 64 -7.05 -5.86 9.96
CA GLU A 64 -6.09 -6.74 10.64
C GLU A 64 -5.97 -8.11 9.98
N GLN A 65 -7.03 -8.57 9.32
CA GLN A 65 -7.05 -9.86 8.64
C GLN A 65 -6.36 -9.85 7.28
N ILE A 66 -6.04 -8.69 6.70
CA ILE A 66 -5.50 -8.60 5.33
C ILE A 66 -4.00 -8.85 5.32
N GLU A 67 -3.58 -9.91 4.64
CA GLU A 67 -2.19 -10.19 4.29
C GLU A 67 -1.96 -9.93 2.79
N LEU A 68 -0.92 -9.18 2.43
CA LEU A 68 -0.44 -9.10 1.04
C LEU A 68 0.44 -10.30 0.74
N ILE A 69 -0.01 -11.18 -0.15
CA ILE A 69 0.67 -12.46 -0.43
C ILE A 69 1.46 -12.43 -1.75
N ASP A 70 1.20 -11.47 -2.63
CA ASP A 70 2.01 -11.28 -3.85
C ASP A 70 1.94 -9.83 -4.37
N TYR A 71 3.02 -9.41 -5.02
CA TYR A 71 3.19 -8.09 -5.61
C TYR A 71 3.90 -8.20 -6.97
N LYS A 72 3.18 -7.90 -8.05
CA LYS A 72 3.69 -8.03 -9.43
C LYS A 72 3.62 -6.72 -10.18
N VAL A 73 4.74 -6.33 -10.80
CA VAL A 73 4.85 -5.12 -11.64
C VAL A 73 5.07 -5.51 -13.10
N ARG A 74 4.35 -4.88 -14.03
CA ARG A 74 4.54 -5.03 -15.47
C ARG A 74 4.51 -3.69 -16.19
N ILE A 75 5.47 -3.48 -17.09
CA ILE A 75 5.47 -2.33 -17.98
C ILE A 75 4.55 -2.61 -19.17
N ILE A 76 3.58 -1.74 -19.40
CA ILE A 76 2.56 -1.88 -20.46
C ILE A 76 3.07 -1.27 -21.78
N THR A 77 3.57 -0.04 -21.74
CA THR A 77 4.06 0.64 -22.94
C THR A 77 5.55 0.38 -23.14
N ARG A 78 5.95 0.02 -24.37
CA ARG A 78 7.36 -0.19 -24.73
C ARG A 78 7.89 1.07 -25.40
N GLY A 79 9.08 1.52 -25.01
CA GLY A 79 9.78 2.63 -25.67
C GLY A 79 9.70 3.99 -24.95
N ASP A 80 8.86 4.13 -23.93
CA ASP A 80 8.66 5.40 -23.21
C ASP A 80 9.66 5.66 -22.07
N GLY A 81 10.57 4.71 -21.81
CA GLY A 81 11.55 4.79 -20.74
C GLY A 81 10.89 4.97 -19.37
N THR A 82 11.32 5.99 -18.62
CA THR A 82 10.77 6.31 -17.29
C THR A 82 9.35 6.84 -17.30
N ARG A 83 8.76 7.11 -18.47
CA ARG A 83 7.35 7.52 -18.62
C ARG A 83 6.43 6.35 -18.93
N ALA A 84 6.96 5.12 -18.97
CA ALA A 84 6.18 3.97 -19.37
C ALA A 84 5.01 3.71 -18.39
N VAL A 85 3.86 3.37 -18.96
CA VAL A 85 2.69 3.00 -18.16
C VAL A 85 2.99 1.70 -17.44
N THR A 86 2.86 1.71 -16.12
CA THR A 86 3.13 0.58 -15.24
C THR A 86 1.82 0.02 -14.71
N ARG A 87 1.69 -1.31 -14.75
CA ARG A 87 0.62 -2.07 -14.09
C ARG A 87 1.17 -2.74 -12.84
N VAL A 88 0.60 -2.42 -11.69
CA VAL A 88 0.87 -3.08 -10.42
C VAL A 88 -0.32 -3.98 -10.09
N MET A 89 -0.06 -5.21 -9.71
CA MET A 89 -1.06 -6.17 -9.24
C MET A 89 -0.68 -6.62 -7.83
N ILE A 90 -1.63 -6.52 -6.92
CA ILE A 90 -1.49 -6.97 -5.53
C ILE A 90 -2.46 -8.13 -5.33
N GLU A 91 -1.94 -9.26 -4.86
CA GLU A 91 -2.75 -10.37 -4.38
C GLU A 91 -2.79 -10.31 -2.85
N SER A 92 -3.98 -10.46 -2.29
CA SER A 92 -4.22 -10.40 -0.85
C SER A 92 -5.03 -11.60 -0.40
N ARG A 93 -4.85 -11.97 0.87
CA ARG A 93 -5.53 -13.06 1.55
C ARG A 93 -6.10 -12.57 2.88
N ASP A 94 -7.24 -13.12 3.30
CA ASP A 94 -7.74 -12.94 4.65
C ASP A 94 -7.53 -14.18 5.54
N ALA A 95 -7.80 -14.03 6.85
CA ALA A 95 -7.65 -15.10 7.83
C ALA A 95 -8.52 -16.34 7.54
N GLU A 96 -9.57 -16.21 6.71
CA GLU A 96 -10.43 -17.32 6.28
C GLU A 96 -9.87 -18.05 5.05
N GLY A 97 -8.78 -17.55 4.46
CA GLY A 97 -8.16 -18.10 3.27
C GLY A 97 -8.77 -17.60 1.95
N ASN A 98 -9.66 -16.61 1.99
CA ASN A 98 -10.19 -16.00 0.77
C ASN A 98 -9.08 -15.16 0.12
N ASN A 99 -8.84 -15.39 -1.17
CA ASN A 99 -7.86 -14.62 -1.94
C ASN A 99 -8.57 -13.66 -2.89
N TRP A 100 -7.99 -12.48 -3.10
CA TRP A 100 -8.40 -11.55 -4.15
C TRP A 100 -7.19 -10.84 -4.74
N ALA A 101 -7.36 -10.29 -5.94
CA ALA A 101 -6.34 -9.52 -6.62
C ALA A 101 -6.90 -8.17 -7.03
N THR A 102 -6.06 -7.14 -6.96
CA THR A 102 -6.37 -5.77 -7.36
C THR A 102 -5.28 -5.23 -8.26
N VAL A 103 -5.64 -4.27 -9.11
CA VAL A 103 -4.75 -3.74 -10.14
C VAL A 103 -4.80 -2.23 -10.15
N GLY A 104 -3.63 -1.62 -10.10
CA GLY A 104 -3.45 -0.20 -10.34
C GLY A 104 -2.61 0.02 -11.59
N VAL A 105 -2.96 1.04 -12.37
CA VAL A 105 -2.26 1.40 -13.60
C VAL A 105 -1.95 2.89 -13.57
N SER A 106 -0.67 3.25 -13.70
CA SER A 106 -0.23 4.64 -13.78
C SER A 106 1.17 4.70 -14.42
N THR A 107 1.53 5.85 -14.97
CA THR A 107 2.93 6.16 -15.33
C THR A 107 3.82 6.35 -14.09
N ASN A 108 3.24 6.48 -12.90
CA ASN A 108 3.93 6.53 -11.63
C ASN A 108 3.73 5.21 -10.87
N ILE A 109 4.80 4.47 -10.62
CA ILE A 109 4.76 3.18 -9.91
C ILE A 109 4.20 3.30 -8.49
N ILE A 110 4.47 4.40 -7.79
CA ILE A 110 3.97 4.62 -6.42
C ILE A 110 2.45 4.82 -6.45
N GLU A 111 1.94 5.58 -7.42
CA GLU A 111 0.51 5.78 -7.60
C GLU A 111 -0.21 4.49 -8.03
N ALA A 112 0.37 3.74 -8.96
CA ALA A 112 -0.16 2.43 -9.36
C ALA A 112 -0.23 1.46 -8.16
N SER A 113 0.80 1.47 -7.31
CA SER A 113 0.84 0.66 -6.08
C SER A 113 -0.20 1.12 -5.06
N TYR A 114 -0.33 2.42 -4.85
CA TYR A 114 -1.34 3.01 -3.95
C TYR A 114 -2.76 2.62 -4.39
N ASN A 115 -3.08 2.75 -5.68
CA ASN A 115 -4.40 2.42 -6.20
C ASN A 115 -4.74 0.94 -5.99
N ALA A 116 -3.82 0.03 -6.35
CA ALA A 116 -4.01 -1.39 -6.11
C ALA A 116 -4.21 -1.69 -4.61
N LEU A 117 -3.38 -1.12 -3.74
CA LEU A 117 -3.45 -1.33 -2.30
C LEU A 117 -4.76 -0.82 -1.69
N ARG A 118 -5.15 0.41 -2.04
CA ARG A 118 -6.42 1.03 -1.62
C ARG A 118 -7.60 0.17 -2.06
N ASP A 119 -7.61 -0.28 -3.31
CA ASP A 119 -8.70 -1.09 -3.83
C ASP A 119 -8.75 -2.46 -3.12
N SER A 120 -7.61 -3.04 -2.77
CA SER A 120 -7.54 -4.29 -2.01
C SER A 120 -8.19 -4.16 -0.62
N ILE A 121 -7.83 -3.11 0.11
CA ILE A 121 -8.39 -2.81 1.43
C ILE A 121 -9.89 -2.52 1.32
N THR A 122 -10.28 -1.70 0.34
CA THR A 122 -11.68 -1.33 0.08
C THR A 122 -12.53 -2.57 -0.21
N TYR A 123 -12.00 -3.50 -1.02
CA TYR A 123 -12.67 -4.76 -1.31
C TYR A 123 -12.94 -5.58 -0.03
N LYS A 124 -11.95 -5.71 0.86
CA LYS A 124 -12.14 -6.43 2.13
C LYS A 124 -13.17 -5.74 3.02
N LEU A 125 -13.09 -4.42 3.18
CA LEU A 125 -14.06 -3.64 3.96
C LEU A 125 -15.49 -3.85 3.43
N PHE A 126 -15.67 -3.75 2.10
CA PHE A 126 -16.95 -4.00 1.45
C PHE A 126 -17.47 -5.42 1.71
N LYS A 127 -16.61 -6.44 1.61
CA LYS A 127 -16.97 -7.84 1.85
C LYS A 127 -17.28 -8.14 3.33
N SER A 128 -16.66 -7.41 4.25
CA SER A 128 -16.96 -7.44 5.68
C SER A 128 -18.22 -6.67 6.07
N GLY A 129 -18.96 -6.10 5.10
CA GLY A 129 -20.20 -5.38 5.35
C GLY A 129 -20.02 -3.97 5.93
N VAL A 130 -18.78 -3.46 5.95
CA VAL A 130 -18.48 -2.09 6.34
C VAL A 130 -19.01 -1.17 5.24
N ARG A 131 -20.01 -0.36 5.57
CA ARG A 131 -20.57 0.61 4.62
C ARG A 131 -19.60 1.78 4.46
N SER A 132 -19.36 2.19 3.21
CA SER A 132 -18.71 3.48 2.91
C SER A 132 -19.57 4.59 3.52
N GLN A 133 -18.98 5.42 4.37
CA GLN A 133 -19.61 6.64 4.89
C GLN A 133 -19.56 7.80 3.88
N HIS A 134 -19.14 7.55 2.63
CA HIS A 134 -19.05 8.57 1.58
C HIS A 134 -19.88 8.17 0.36
N GLY A 135 -20.89 8.99 0.05
CA GLY A 135 -21.51 9.17 -1.25
C GLY A 135 -21.05 10.48 -1.89
#